data_AF-A0A969L3G2-F1
#
_entry.id   AF-A0A969L3G2-F1
#
_cell.length_a   1.000
_cell.length_b   1.000
_cell.length_c   1.000
_cell.angle_alpha   90.00
_cell.angle_beta   90.00
_cell.angle_gamma   90.00
#
_symmetry.space_group_name_H-M   'P 1'
#
loop_
_entity.id
_entity.type
_entity.pdbx_description
1 polymer ?
#
loop_
_entity_poly.entity_id
_entity_poly.type
_entity_poly.pdbx_seq_one_letter_code
_entity_poly.pdbx_strand_id
1 'polypeptide(L)'
;MLLLIPTIGTRLTFFTFAVILLAVSLGGLFLTHPRRAWAYTPMLLGLVGLNLWWPAGPIKASPGLVYETESSYNYIQVLQQSDGQGGWWRGLQLNEGQGVHSVYSPTYFDYPLVDGVWDYFLIIPYFNNPPYTESQVKRVLVIGSAAGTISKAYSGIYGPIPIDGVEIDPGIIKVGQDWFDMTEPNVTVHAQDGRYFLANTPQTFDVIAVDAYRPPYIPFHLTTREFFQEIYDHLNEDGVVAINAGRTSTDYSLIEALGGTMQAVFPNVYVMDMPDYGSSLGNSLVIATKQPTNIDNFARNVTPLQNPLLRVVADRSLNTRIWELPPQEFVFTDDKAPVEQVIHSLIFRYLLGG
;
A
#
# COMPACT_ATOMS: atom_id res chain seq x y z
N MET A 1 25.26 3.06 -3.54
CA MET A 1 23.87 3.45 -3.83
C MET A 1 23.09 3.82 -2.57
N LEU A 2 23.13 3.02 -1.50
CA LEU A 2 22.42 3.26 -0.23
C LEU A 2 22.59 4.67 0.37
N LEU A 3 23.77 5.29 0.23
CA LEU A 3 24.02 6.65 0.72
C LEU A 3 23.77 7.74 -0.32
N LEU A 4 24.08 7.49 -1.59
CA LEU A 4 24.03 8.52 -2.64
C LEU A 4 22.61 8.79 -3.14
N ILE A 5 21.78 7.76 -3.35
CA ILE A 5 20.43 7.97 -3.89
C ILE A 5 19.58 8.82 -2.92
N PRO A 6 19.53 8.54 -1.62
CA PRO A 6 18.74 9.37 -0.70
C PRO A 6 19.27 10.80 -0.51
N THR A 7 20.54 11.07 -0.83
CA THR A 7 21.17 12.37 -0.54
C THR A 7 21.24 13.30 -1.74
N ILE A 8 21.56 12.76 -2.92
CA ILE A 8 21.78 13.52 -4.15
C ILE A 8 20.85 13.06 -5.28
N GLY A 9 19.97 12.08 -5.03
CA GLY A 9 19.05 11.53 -6.02
C GLY A 9 19.71 10.58 -7.01
N THR A 10 18.88 9.84 -7.75
CA THR A 10 19.33 8.82 -8.71
C THR A 10 20.12 9.43 -9.87
N ARG A 11 19.66 10.58 -10.41
CA ARG A 11 20.33 11.25 -11.53
C ARG A 11 21.78 11.64 -11.19
N LEU A 12 22.00 12.31 -10.06
CA LEU A 12 23.35 12.71 -9.67
C LEU A 12 24.18 11.51 -9.24
N THR A 13 23.58 10.48 -8.64
CA THR A 13 24.26 9.23 -8.33
C THR A 13 24.87 8.58 -9.58
N PHE A 14 24.07 8.40 -10.65
CA PHE A 14 24.58 7.86 -11.91
C PHE A 14 25.62 8.76 -12.55
N PHE A 15 25.42 10.07 -12.52
CA PHE A 15 26.39 11.04 -13.01
C PHE A 15 27.73 10.94 -12.27
N THR A 16 27.71 10.89 -10.95
CA THR A 16 28.91 10.72 -10.11
C THR A 16 29.63 9.42 -10.43
N PHE A 17 28.92 8.31 -10.57
CA PHE A 17 29.54 7.04 -10.98
C PHE A 17 30.15 7.12 -12.39
N ALA A 18 29.46 7.74 -13.34
CA ALA A 18 29.97 7.92 -14.70
C ALA A 18 31.26 8.77 -14.72
N VAL A 19 31.30 9.87 -13.96
CA VAL A 19 32.50 10.71 -13.79
C VAL A 19 33.64 9.90 -13.17
N ILE A 20 33.39 9.16 -12.08
CA ILE A 20 34.43 8.39 -11.38
C ILE A 20 34.99 7.29 -12.29
N LEU A 21 34.12 6.51 -12.95
CA LEU A 21 34.55 5.45 -13.85
C LEU A 21 35.36 6.00 -15.03
N LEU A 22 34.93 7.12 -15.60
CA LEU A 22 35.66 7.77 -16.69
C LEU A 22 37.00 8.35 -16.21
N ALA A 23 37.06 8.97 -15.02
CA ALA A 23 38.29 9.50 -14.45
C ALA A 23 39.32 8.39 -14.15
N VAL A 24 38.88 7.27 -13.57
CA VAL A 24 39.75 6.09 -13.33
C VAL A 24 40.24 5.51 -14.65
N SER A 25 39.37 5.37 -15.65
CA SER A 25 39.72 4.86 -16.98
C SER A 25 40.73 5.77 -17.68
N LEU A 26 40.52 7.10 -17.63
CA LEU A 26 41.46 8.08 -18.16
C LEU A 26 42.79 8.02 -17.41
N GLY A 27 42.78 7.90 -16.08
CA GLY A 27 44.00 7.74 -15.28
C GLY A 27 44.83 6.54 -15.71
N GLY A 28 44.21 5.36 -15.85
CA GLY A 28 44.88 4.16 -16.38
C GLY A 28 45.41 4.34 -17.81
N LEU A 29 44.66 5.06 -18.65
CA LEU A 29 45.07 5.34 -20.02
C LEU A 29 46.21 6.36 -20.11
N PHE A 30 46.27 7.35 -19.21
CA PHE A 30 47.40 8.28 -19.11
C PHE A 30 48.69 7.57 -18.71
N LEU A 31 48.60 6.56 -17.85
CA LEU A 31 49.75 5.76 -17.41
C LEU A 31 50.28 4.83 -18.51
N THR A 32 49.41 4.32 -19.39
CA THR A 32 49.80 3.31 -20.40
C THR A 32 49.94 3.86 -21.82
N HIS A 33 49.05 4.77 -22.24
CA HIS A 33 48.96 5.30 -23.62
C HIS A 33 48.54 6.78 -23.63
N PRO A 34 49.40 7.71 -23.21
CA PRO A 34 49.03 9.12 -22.95
C PRO A 34 48.51 9.87 -24.18
N ARG A 35 49.00 9.55 -25.39
CA ARG A 35 48.48 10.15 -26.64
C ARG A 35 47.01 9.80 -26.90
N ARG A 36 46.58 8.59 -26.53
CA ARG A 36 45.18 8.18 -26.63
C ARG A 36 44.34 8.81 -25.52
N ALA A 37 44.88 8.92 -24.31
CA ALA A 37 44.18 9.55 -23.19
C ALA A 37 43.71 10.98 -23.50
N TRP A 38 44.57 11.80 -24.12
CA TRP A 38 44.20 13.16 -24.55
C TRP A 38 43.02 13.21 -25.52
N ALA A 39 42.85 12.20 -26.37
CA ALA A 39 41.72 12.14 -27.29
C ALA A 39 40.38 11.91 -26.57
N TYR A 40 40.40 11.30 -25.38
CA TYR A 40 39.20 10.98 -24.59
C TYR A 40 38.91 11.98 -23.46
N THR A 41 39.87 12.84 -23.08
CA THR A 41 39.64 13.92 -22.09
C THR A 41 38.42 14.80 -22.40
N PRO A 42 38.11 15.16 -23.67
CA PRO A 42 36.90 15.92 -23.98
C PRO A 42 35.60 15.21 -23.58
N MET A 43 35.58 13.88 -23.46
CA MET A 43 34.40 13.16 -22.98
C MET A 43 34.06 13.50 -21.54
N LEU A 44 35.06 13.73 -20.68
CA LEU A 44 34.83 14.12 -19.29
C LEU A 44 34.22 15.52 -19.22
N LEU A 45 34.75 16.46 -20.01
CA LEU A 45 34.19 17.81 -20.14
C LEU A 45 32.79 17.77 -20.77
N GLY A 46 32.56 16.91 -21.75
CA GLY A 46 31.26 16.69 -22.37
C GLY A 46 30.24 16.14 -21.38
N LEU A 47 30.63 15.20 -20.52
CA LEU A 47 29.78 14.62 -19.49
C LEU A 47 29.41 15.67 -18.43
N VAL A 48 30.38 16.44 -17.94
CA VAL A 48 30.12 17.57 -17.02
C VAL A 48 29.26 18.64 -17.69
N GLY A 49 29.55 18.97 -18.94
CA GLY A 49 28.75 19.89 -19.76
C GLY A 49 27.30 19.42 -19.90
N LEU A 50 27.07 18.14 -20.18
CA LEU A 50 25.74 17.52 -20.25
C LEU A 50 24.98 17.66 -18.93
N ASN A 51 25.63 17.47 -17.79
CA ASN A 51 24.97 17.64 -16.49
C ASN A 51 24.57 19.09 -16.22
N LEU A 52 25.43 20.04 -16.58
CA LEU A 52 25.20 21.48 -16.40
C LEU A 52 24.18 22.06 -17.39
N TRP A 53 24.11 21.53 -18.60
CA TRP A 53 23.24 22.03 -19.67
C TRP A 53 21.88 21.33 -19.75
N TRP A 54 21.77 20.10 -19.26
CA TRP A 54 20.49 19.38 -19.29
C TRP A 54 19.62 19.84 -18.10
N PRO A 55 18.46 20.49 -18.33
CA PRO A 55 17.64 21.01 -17.25
C PRO A 55 17.24 19.91 -16.27
N ALA A 56 17.05 20.27 -15.00
CA ALA A 56 16.40 19.42 -14.01
C ALA A 56 14.91 19.31 -14.36
N GLY A 57 14.59 18.46 -15.34
CA GLY A 57 13.23 18.00 -15.60
C GLY A 57 12.84 16.87 -14.65
N PRO A 58 11.56 16.45 -14.67
CA PRO A 58 11.11 15.34 -13.85
C PRO A 58 11.88 14.07 -14.18
N ILE A 59 12.22 13.27 -13.17
CA ILE A 59 12.91 11.98 -13.32
C ILE A 59 12.07 11.05 -14.20
N LYS A 60 10.75 11.03 -13.97
CA LYS A 60 9.77 10.30 -14.76
C LYS A 60 8.56 11.19 -15.01
N ALA A 61 8.45 11.70 -16.23
CA ALA A 61 7.28 12.48 -16.62
C ALA A 61 6.02 11.59 -16.62
N SER A 62 5.05 11.97 -15.80
CA SER A 62 3.74 11.32 -15.69
C SER A 62 2.63 12.37 -15.91
N PRO A 63 1.54 12.07 -16.63
CA PRO A 63 0.42 12.99 -16.78
C PRO A 63 -0.12 13.43 -15.41
N GLY A 64 -0.33 14.74 -15.23
CA GLY A 64 -0.83 15.29 -13.97
C GLY A 64 0.20 15.35 -12.84
N LEU A 65 1.48 15.07 -13.08
CA LEU A 65 2.53 15.17 -12.07
C LEU A 65 2.61 16.58 -11.47
N VAL A 66 2.38 16.71 -10.16
CA VAL A 66 2.51 17.97 -9.41
C VAL A 66 3.67 17.97 -8.43
N TYR A 67 4.12 16.78 -8.00
CA TYR A 67 5.28 16.63 -7.12
C TYR A 67 5.95 15.28 -7.34
N GLU A 68 7.28 15.25 -7.25
CA GLU A 68 8.06 14.02 -7.18
C GLU A 68 9.22 14.16 -6.18
N THR A 69 9.61 13.05 -5.57
CA THR A 69 10.80 12.97 -4.72
C THR A 69 11.32 11.54 -4.65
N GLU A 70 12.52 11.36 -4.10
CA GLU A 70 13.13 10.07 -3.84
C GLU A 70 13.37 9.91 -2.34
N SER A 71 13.05 8.73 -1.80
CA SER A 71 13.38 8.33 -0.44
C SER A 71 14.39 7.17 -0.45
N SER A 72 14.75 6.66 0.73
CA SER A 72 15.53 5.43 0.84
C SER A 72 14.76 4.17 0.42
N TYR A 73 13.43 4.26 0.29
CA TYR A 73 12.56 3.12 0.00
C TYR A 73 11.90 3.21 -1.37
N ASN A 74 11.46 4.40 -1.79
CA ASN A 74 10.62 4.58 -2.96
C ASN A 74 11.00 5.83 -3.75
N TYR A 75 10.75 5.76 -5.06
CA TYR A 75 10.51 6.95 -5.85
C TYR A 75 9.02 7.32 -5.74
N ILE A 76 8.72 8.54 -5.34
CA ILE A 76 7.38 8.98 -4.93
C ILE A 76 6.89 10.04 -5.91
N GLN A 77 5.67 9.87 -6.42
CA GLN A 77 5.00 10.81 -7.30
C GLN A 77 3.60 11.16 -6.77
N VAL A 78 3.26 12.45 -6.83
CA VAL A 78 1.90 12.95 -6.60
C VAL A 78 1.35 13.41 -7.93
N LEU A 79 0.28 12.76 -8.36
CA LEU A 79 -0.44 13.12 -9.57
C LEU A 79 -1.74 13.82 -9.17
N GLN A 80 -2.07 14.93 -9.81
CA GLN A 80 -3.35 15.61 -9.67
C GLN A 80 -4.10 15.54 -11.00
N GLN A 81 -5.34 15.07 -10.96
CA GLN A 81 -6.23 15.02 -12.11
C GLN A 81 -7.48 15.84 -11.83
N SER A 82 -7.93 16.60 -12.84
CA SER A 82 -9.21 17.30 -12.80
C SER A 82 -10.28 16.45 -13.48
N ASP A 83 -11.50 16.51 -12.96
CA ASP A 83 -12.67 15.87 -13.57
C ASP A 83 -13.31 16.72 -14.70
N GLY A 84 -12.78 17.92 -14.97
CA GLY A 84 -13.31 18.85 -15.96
C GLY A 84 -14.61 19.56 -15.54
N GLN A 85 -15.14 19.27 -14.35
CA GLN A 85 -16.38 19.82 -13.79
C GLN A 85 -16.14 20.69 -12.54
N GLY A 86 -14.87 20.96 -12.22
CA GLY A 86 -14.44 21.80 -11.10
C GLY A 86 -13.92 21.02 -9.90
N GLY A 87 -14.01 19.68 -9.93
CA GLY A 87 -13.39 18.80 -8.95
C GLY A 87 -11.99 18.34 -9.39
N TRP A 88 -11.28 17.77 -8.43
CA TRP A 88 -9.99 17.15 -8.64
C TRP A 88 -9.70 16.11 -7.58
N TRP A 89 -8.84 15.17 -7.94
CA TRP A 89 -8.28 14.19 -7.01
C TRP A 89 -6.76 14.11 -7.17
N ARG A 90 -6.10 13.71 -6.08
CA ARG A 90 -4.67 13.41 -6.04
C ARG A 90 -4.47 11.92 -5.82
N GLY A 91 -3.56 11.35 -6.59
CA GLY A 91 -3.10 9.97 -6.46
C GLY A 91 -1.63 9.93 -6.06
N LEU A 92 -1.31 9.08 -5.07
CA LEU A 92 0.07 8.73 -4.75
C LEU A 92 0.50 7.55 -5.63
N GLN A 93 1.56 7.72 -6.41
CA GLN A 93 2.17 6.65 -7.18
C GLN A 93 3.61 6.42 -6.73
N LEU A 94 4.00 5.15 -6.63
CA LEU A 94 5.33 4.76 -6.23
C LEU A 94 6.03 4.01 -7.38
N ASN A 95 7.34 4.19 -7.47
CA ASN A 95 8.26 3.42 -8.33
C ASN A 95 7.78 3.32 -9.80
N GLU A 96 7.31 2.14 -10.22
CA GLU A 96 6.87 1.84 -11.59
C GLU A 96 5.59 2.58 -11.98
N GLY A 97 4.83 3.14 -11.02
CA GLY A 97 3.60 3.91 -11.25
C GLY A 97 2.42 3.06 -11.75
N GLN A 98 2.49 1.74 -11.54
CA GLN A 98 1.46 0.79 -11.97
C GLN A 98 0.28 0.71 -11.00
N GLY A 99 0.33 1.41 -9.86
CA GLY A 99 -0.73 1.42 -8.86
C GLY A 99 -0.83 2.75 -8.13
N VAL A 100 -2.04 3.12 -7.73
CA VAL A 100 -2.32 4.23 -6.83
C VAL A 100 -2.33 3.70 -5.40
N HIS A 101 -1.54 4.32 -4.52
CA HIS A 101 -1.32 3.88 -3.13
C HIS A 101 -2.07 4.73 -2.11
N SER A 102 -2.58 5.88 -2.54
CA SER A 102 -3.47 6.74 -1.75
C SER A 102 -4.21 7.66 -2.69
N VAL A 103 -5.45 7.98 -2.33
CA VAL A 103 -6.29 8.95 -3.03
C VAL A 103 -6.71 10.05 -2.05
N TYR A 104 -6.71 11.29 -2.54
CA TYR A 104 -7.26 12.46 -1.84
C TYR A 104 -8.14 13.25 -2.80
N SER A 105 -9.44 13.32 -2.49
CA SER A 105 -10.49 13.83 -3.38
C SER A 105 -11.44 14.79 -2.64
N PRO A 106 -10.93 15.90 -2.05
CA PRO A 106 -11.70 16.74 -1.13
C PRO A 106 -12.85 17.53 -1.79
N THR A 107 -12.90 17.58 -3.11
CA THR A 107 -13.93 18.31 -3.86
C THR A 107 -15.22 17.51 -4.07
N TYR A 108 -15.23 16.22 -3.75
CA TYR A 108 -16.37 15.34 -3.95
C TYR A 108 -17.27 15.34 -2.71
N PHE A 109 -18.58 15.24 -2.92
CA PHE A 109 -19.58 15.41 -1.85
C PHE A 109 -19.61 14.26 -0.84
N ASP A 110 -19.18 13.07 -1.24
CA ASP A 110 -19.12 11.83 -0.46
C ASP A 110 -17.74 11.61 0.19
N TYR A 111 -16.83 12.57 0.07
CA TYR A 111 -15.56 12.57 0.75
C TYR A 111 -15.75 12.45 2.28
N PRO A 112 -15.00 11.58 3.00
CA PRO A 112 -13.71 10.98 2.65
C PRO A 112 -13.73 9.68 1.83
N LEU A 113 -14.88 9.26 1.27
CA LEU A 113 -14.91 8.12 0.36
C LEU A 113 -14.16 8.43 -0.94
N VAL A 114 -13.46 7.43 -1.48
CA VAL A 114 -12.62 7.59 -2.68
C VAL A 114 -12.95 6.60 -3.81
N ASP A 115 -14.00 5.79 -3.64
CA ASP A 115 -14.44 4.77 -4.60
C ASP A 115 -13.31 3.80 -4.99
N GLY A 116 -12.62 3.30 -3.96
CA GLY A 116 -11.52 2.35 -4.08
C GLY A 116 -11.49 1.35 -2.95
N VAL A 117 -10.52 0.42 -2.98
CA VAL A 117 -10.36 -0.63 -1.96
C VAL A 117 -10.32 -0.09 -0.52
N TRP A 118 -9.80 1.13 -0.33
CA TRP A 118 -9.71 1.80 0.96
C TRP A 118 -11.07 2.00 1.65
N ASP A 119 -12.13 2.24 0.87
CA ASP A 119 -13.49 2.42 1.42
C ASP A 119 -13.98 1.13 2.08
N TYR A 120 -13.64 -0.04 1.52
CA TYR A 120 -14.14 -1.33 1.99
C TYR A 120 -13.55 -1.75 3.35
N PHE A 121 -12.39 -1.20 3.72
CA PHE A 121 -11.91 -1.35 5.10
C PHE A 121 -12.92 -0.81 6.11
N LEU A 122 -13.67 0.25 5.80
CA LEU A 122 -14.66 0.82 6.71
C LEU A 122 -15.75 -0.17 7.13
N ILE A 123 -16.02 -1.22 6.34
CA ILE A 123 -17.12 -2.16 6.59
C ILE A 123 -16.68 -3.51 7.17
N ILE A 124 -15.38 -3.77 7.30
CA ILE A 124 -14.89 -5.05 7.85
C ILE A 124 -15.33 -5.35 9.30
N PRO A 125 -15.55 -4.37 10.21
CA PRO A 125 -16.00 -4.67 11.58
C PRO A 125 -17.36 -5.35 11.63
N TYR A 126 -18.19 -5.19 10.60
CA TYR A 126 -19.55 -5.72 10.57
C TYR A 126 -19.63 -7.22 10.26
N PHE A 127 -18.50 -7.90 10.04
CA PHE A 127 -18.44 -9.38 10.03
C PHE A 127 -18.58 -9.99 11.43
N ASN A 128 -18.44 -9.18 12.49
CA ASN A 128 -18.65 -9.61 13.88
C ASN A 128 -20.10 -10.02 14.18
N ASN A 129 -20.33 -10.68 15.32
CA ASN A 129 -21.66 -11.15 15.70
C ASN A 129 -22.68 -10.00 15.90
N PRO A 130 -23.91 -10.11 15.37
CA PRO A 130 -24.93 -9.09 15.51
C PRO A 130 -25.52 -9.03 16.94
N PRO A 131 -25.90 -7.86 17.44
CA PRO A 131 -25.75 -6.55 16.77
C PRO A 131 -24.32 -6.01 16.91
N TYR A 132 -23.74 -5.56 15.80
CA TYR A 132 -22.51 -4.78 15.77
C TYR A 132 -22.79 -3.37 15.24
N THR A 133 -22.39 -2.34 15.99
CA THR A 133 -22.67 -0.93 15.66
C THR A 133 -21.40 -0.10 15.53
N GLU A 134 -21.51 1.08 14.91
CA GLU A 134 -20.43 2.05 14.74
C GLU A 134 -19.67 2.36 16.05
N SER A 135 -20.40 2.44 17.17
CA SER A 135 -19.84 2.75 18.50
C SER A 135 -18.93 1.67 19.09
N GLN A 136 -18.90 0.47 18.52
CA GLN A 136 -18.00 -0.61 18.95
C GLN A 136 -16.59 -0.47 18.36
N VAL A 137 -16.42 0.30 17.28
CA VAL A 137 -15.10 0.64 16.75
C VAL A 137 -14.53 1.80 17.57
N LYS A 138 -13.43 1.55 18.29
CA LYS A 138 -12.82 2.52 19.22
C LYS A 138 -11.33 2.73 18.97
N ARG A 139 -10.62 1.79 18.35
CA ARG A 139 -9.21 1.95 17.97
C ARG A 139 -8.87 1.20 16.69
N VAL A 140 -8.13 1.84 15.80
CA VAL A 140 -7.72 1.28 14.51
C VAL A 140 -6.20 1.31 14.35
N LEU A 141 -5.65 0.24 13.81
CA LEU A 141 -4.28 0.18 13.29
C LEU A 141 -4.34 0.06 11.76
N VAL A 142 -3.55 0.88 11.07
CA VAL A 142 -3.35 0.81 9.62
C VAL A 142 -1.89 0.50 9.33
N ILE A 143 -1.59 -0.73 8.93
CA ILE A 143 -0.25 -1.15 8.50
C ILE A 143 -0.12 -0.90 6.99
N GLY A 144 0.80 -0.03 6.58
CA GLY A 144 0.84 0.52 5.23
C GLY A 144 -0.05 1.76 5.12
N SER A 145 0.15 2.74 5.99
CA SER A 145 -0.70 3.93 6.04
C SER A 145 -0.57 4.85 4.82
N ALA A 146 0.53 4.74 4.06
CA ALA A 146 0.85 5.57 2.91
C ALA A 146 0.56 7.06 3.18
N ALA A 147 -0.22 7.73 2.31
CA ALA A 147 -0.62 9.13 2.47
C ALA A 147 -1.95 9.33 3.24
N GLY A 148 -2.45 8.30 3.93
CA GLY A 148 -3.48 8.44 4.97
C GLY A 148 -4.93 8.24 4.52
N THR A 149 -5.20 7.69 3.34
CA THR A 149 -6.57 7.51 2.82
C THR A 149 -7.47 6.71 3.77
N ILE A 150 -7.02 5.54 4.25
CA ILE A 150 -7.79 4.72 5.21
C ILE A 150 -8.01 5.49 6.52
N SER A 151 -6.94 6.03 7.10
CA SER A 151 -6.98 6.74 8.39
C SER A 151 -7.95 7.91 8.36
N LYS A 152 -7.95 8.68 7.27
CA LYS A 152 -8.85 9.79 7.07
C LYS A 152 -10.31 9.34 6.94
N ALA A 153 -10.56 8.28 6.19
CA ALA A 153 -11.90 7.71 6.06
C ALA A 153 -12.45 7.26 7.42
N TYR A 154 -11.64 6.55 8.22
CA TYR A 154 -12.01 6.16 9.58
C TYR A 154 -12.29 7.37 10.47
N SER A 155 -11.41 8.38 10.46
CA SER A 155 -11.59 9.58 11.27
C SER A 155 -12.87 10.35 10.92
N GLY A 156 -13.20 10.45 9.63
CA GLY A 156 -14.39 11.18 9.18
C GLY A 156 -15.70 10.45 9.47
N ILE A 157 -15.68 9.11 9.50
CA ILE A 157 -16.90 8.29 9.60
C ILE A 157 -17.14 7.78 11.01
N TYR A 158 -16.12 7.27 11.68
CA TYR A 158 -16.20 6.74 13.05
C TYR A 158 -15.89 7.80 14.12
N GLY A 159 -15.54 9.02 13.71
CA GLY A 159 -15.25 10.14 14.59
C GLY A 159 -13.83 10.09 15.17
N PRO A 160 -13.55 10.81 16.27
CA PRO A 160 -12.19 11.03 16.80
C PRO A 160 -11.67 9.82 17.60
N ILE A 161 -11.82 8.61 17.05
CA ILE A 161 -11.21 7.40 17.61
C ILE A 161 -9.70 7.42 17.37
N PRO A 162 -8.85 6.94 18.30
CA PRO A 162 -7.42 6.85 18.06
C PRO A 162 -7.08 5.92 16.89
N ILE A 163 -6.26 6.40 15.97
CA ILE A 163 -5.79 5.68 14.79
C ILE A 163 -4.27 5.71 14.77
N ASP A 164 -3.64 4.53 14.78
CA ASP A 164 -2.21 4.39 14.53
C ASP A 164 -1.99 4.01 13.07
N GLY A 165 -1.34 4.87 12.30
CA GLY A 165 -0.87 4.56 10.94
C GLY A 165 0.60 4.17 10.98
N VAL A 166 0.99 3.07 10.35
CA VAL A 166 2.39 2.64 10.27
C VAL A 166 2.83 2.64 8.81
N GLU A 167 3.86 3.42 8.51
CA GLU A 167 4.44 3.55 7.17
C GLU A 167 5.96 3.48 7.30
N ILE A 168 6.60 2.57 6.56
CA ILE A 168 8.05 2.35 6.66
C ILE A 168 8.85 3.51 6.05
N ASP A 169 8.28 4.20 5.07
CA ASP A 169 8.90 5.29 4.35
C ASP A 169 8.51 6.68 4.92
N PRO A 170 9.39 7.34 5.69
CA PRO A 170 9.10 8.68 6.23
C PRO A 170 8.88 9.73 5.13
N GLY A 171 9.39 9.51 3.91
CA GLY A 171 9.14 10.37 2.77
C GLY A 171 7.67 10.36 2.35
N ILE A 172 7.02 9.19 2.41
CA ILE A 172 5.59 9.06 2.10
C ILE A 172 4.74 9.74 3.15
N ILE A 173 5.09 9.60 4.44
CA ILE A 173 4.38 10.29 5.54
C ILE A 173 4.40 11.81 5.32
N LYS A 174 5.58 12.35 4.99
CA LYS A 174 5.72 13.79 4.69
C LYS A 174 4.89 14.20 3.48
N VAL A 175 4.87 13.40 2.43
CA VAL A 175 4.01 13.64 1.26
C VAL A 175 2.52 13.60 1.63
N GLY A 176 2.11 12.68 2.50
CA GLY A 176 0.73 12.62 3.02
C GLY A 176 0.32 13.91 3.72
N GLN A 177 1.20 14.45 4.56
CA GLN A 177 0.98 15.72 5.26
C GLN A 177 0.94 16.92 4.29
N ASP A 178 1.91 17.01 3.38
CA ASP A 178 2.09 18.18 2.51
C ASP A 178 1.07 18.20 1.34
N TRP A 179 0.64 17.03 0.84
CA TRP A 179 -0.14 16.92 -0.41
C TRP A 179 -1.49 16.20 -0.29
N PHE A 180 -1.73 15.41 0.75
CA PHE A 180 -2.98 14.65 0.96
C PHE A 180 -3.75 15.11 2.21
N ASP A 181 -3.31 16.21 2.82
CA ASP A 181 -3.93 16.81 4.00
C ASP A 181 -4.07 15.81 5.16
N MET A 182 -3.09 14.93 5.34
CA MET A 182 -3.07 13.96 6.44
C MET A 182 -2.78 14.68 7.78
N THR A 183 -3.80 15.35 8.32
CA THR A 183 -3.71 16.31 9.44
C THR A 183 -4.68 16.01 10.59
N GLU A 184 -5.38 14.86 10.53
CA GLU A 184 -6.36 14.44 11.54
C GLU A 184 -5.72 14.37 12.95
N PRO A 185 -6.29 15.04 13.96
CA PRO A 185 -5.68 15.13 15.29
C PRO A 185 -5.68 13.80 16.06
N ASN A 186 -6.51 12.85 15.66
CA ASN A 186 -6.62 11.50 16.22
C ASN A 186 -5.82 10.45 15.44
N VAL A 187 -5.10 10.85 14.38
CA VAL A 187 -4.21 9.96 13.61
C VAL A 187 -2.77 10.20 14.04
N THR A 188 -2.11 9.17 14.56
CA THR A 188 -0.67 9.16 14.84
C THR A 188 0.03 8.28 13.82
N VAL A 189 0.97 8.84 13.06
CA VAL A 189 1.69 8.10 12.02
C VAL A 189 3.12 7.78 12.47
N HIS A 190 3.49 6.50 12.39
CA HIS A 190 4.76 5.95 12.83
C HIS A 190 5.63 5.56 11.63
N ALA A 191 6.83 6.14 11.54
CA ALA A 191 7.81 5.86 10.50
C ALA A 191 8.59 4.56 10.79
N GLN A 192 7.93 3.40 10.70
CA GLN A 192 8.47 2.11 11.14
C GLN A 192 7.97 0.95 10.27
N ASP A 193 8.63 -0.20 10.36
CA ASP A 193 8.09 -1.45 9.82
C ASP A 193 6.83 -1.87 10.60
N GLY A 194 5.81 -2.34 9.87
CA GLY A 194 4.50 -2.72 10.41
C GLY A 194 4.56 -3.82 11.47
N ARG A 195 5.35 -4.86 11.21
CA ARG A 195 5.50 -5.98 12.14
C ARG A 195 6.33 -5.57 13.35
N TYR A 196 7.39 -4.78 13.13
CA TYR A 196 8.16 -4.22 14.23
C TYR A 196 7.30 -3.35 15.16
N PHE A 197 6.45 -2.48 14.61
CA PHE A 197 5.53 -1.68 15.42
C PHE A 197 4.59 -2.58 16.25
N LEU A 198 3.98 -3.57 15.60
CA LEU A 198 3.04 -4.49 16.25
C LEU A 198 3.70 -5.25 17.41
N ALA A 199 4.93 -5.74 17.23
CA ALA A 199 5.66 -6.45 18.27
C ALA A 199 6.05 -5.59 19.50
N ASN A 200 6.00 -4.26 19.38
CA ASN A 200 6.48 -3.33 20.42
C ASN A 200 5.38 -2.44 21.01
N THR A 201 4.17 -2.43 20.44
CA THR A 201 3.06 -1.63 20.94
C THR A 201 2.33 -2.36 22.07
N PRO A 202 1.97 -1.70 23.18
CA PRO A 202 1.13 -2.30 24.21
C PRO A 202 -0.37 -2.19 23.91
N GLN A 203 -0.74 -1.59 22.77
CA GLN A 203 -2.12 -1.27 22.41
C GLN A 203 -2.81 -2.44 21.73
N THR A 204 -4.11 -2.58 21.98
CA THR A 204 -4.98 -3.50 21.26
C THR A 204 -6.00 -2.75 20.40
N PHE A 205 -6.48 -3.39 19.33
CA PHE A 205 -7.24 -2.74 18.26
C PHE A 205 -8.56 -3.46 18.00
N ASP A 206 -9.61 -2.70 17.68
CA ASP A 206 -10.86 -3.27 17.17
C ASP A 206 -10.74 -3.58 15.68
N VAL A 207 -9.89 -2.84 14.97
CA VAL A 207 -9.62 -3.04 13.57
C VAL A 207 -8.13 -2.95 13.27
N ILE A 208 -7.62 -3.95 12.55
CA ILE A 208 -6.30 -3.90 11.93
C ILE A 208 -6.47 -3.98 10.40
N ALA A 209 -6.14 -2.89 9.71
CA ALA A 209 -6.12 -2.81 8.25
C ALA A 209 -4.68 -3.00 7.75
N VAL A 210 -4.45 -4.02 6.93
CA VAL A 210 -3.13 -4.29 6.32
C VAL A 210 -3.20 -3.94 4.83
N ASP A 211 -2.62 -2.81 4.47
CA ASP A 211 -2.50 -2.28 3.10
C ASP A 211 -1.02 -1.96 2.75
N ALA A 212 -0.13 -2.87 3.13
CA ALA A 212 1.33 -2.71 2.95
C ALA A 212 1.81 -3.17 1.57
N TYR A 213 1.11 -2.76 0.51
CA TYR A 213 1.40 -3.20 -0.85
C TYR A 213 2.63 -2.45 -1.43
N ARG A 214 3.61 -3.22 -1.92
CA ARG A 214 4.69 -2.74 -2.79
C ARG A 214 4.55 -3.43 -4.14
N PRO A 215 3.68 -2.95 -5.05
CA PRO A 215 3.36 -3.65 -6.28
C PRO A 215 4.60 -4.22 -6.97
N PRO A 216 4.61 -5.52 -7.34
CA PRO A 216 3.51 -6.48 -7.21
C PRO A 216 3.47 -7.26 -5.87
N TYR A 217 4.29 -6.93 -4.88
CA TYR A 217 4.55 -7.75 -3.68
C TYR A 217 3.93 -7.24 -2.38
N ILE A 218 3.57 -8.17 -1.51
CA ILE A 218 3.42 -7.95 -0.07
C ILE A 218 4.71 -8.45 0.58
N PRO A 219 5.36 -7.70 1.49
CA PRO A 219 6.54 -8.18 2.21
C PRO A 219 6.27 -9.52 2.90
N PHE A 220 7.13 -10.52 2.68
CA PHE A 220 6.86 -11.91 3.12
C PHE A 220 6.56 -12.01 4.61
N HIS A 221 7.25 -11.23 5.44
CA HIS A 221 7.10 -11.25 6.90
C HIS A 221 5.75 -10.72 7.38
N LEU A 222 4.93 -10.13 6.49
CA LEU A 222 3.55 -9.70 6.73
C LEU A 222 2.51 -10.70 6.19
N THR A 223 2.94 -11.89 5.77
CA THR A 223 2.07 -12.92 5.16
C THR A 223 2.13 -14.26 5.90
N THR A 224 2.81 -14.32 7.04
CA THR A 224 3.10 -15.56 7.77
C THR A 224 2.11 -15.80 8.89
N ARG A 225 1.99 -17.07 9.29
CA ARG A 225 1.19 -17.46 10.46
C ARG A 225 1.64 -16.74 11.72
N GLU A 226 2.94 -16.58 11.92
CA GLU A 226 3.51 -15.89 13.07
C GLU A 226 3.10 -14.41 13.11
N PHE A 227 3.12 -13.72 11.97
CA PHE A 227 2.59 -12.36 11.88
C PHE A 227 1.08 -12.30 12.15
N PHE A 228 0.29 -13.23 11.60
CA PHE A 228 -1.14 -13.28 11.89
C PHE A 228 -1.45 -13.65 13.34
N GLN A 229 -0.58 -14.41 14.02
CA GLN A 229 -0.66 -14.64 15.46
C GLN A 229 -0.38 -13.36 16.25
N GLU A 230 0.65 -12.60 15.88
CA GLU A 230 0.92 -11.28 16.48
C GLU A 230 -0.30 -10.35 16.32
N ILE A 231 -0.95 -10.36 15.15
CA ILE A 231 -2.21 -9.62 14.92
C ILE A 231 -3.30 -10.12 15.85
N TYR A 232 -3.53 -11.43 15.92
CA TYR A 232 -4.56 -12.03 16.77
C TYR A 232 -4.41 -11.60 18.24
N ASP A 233 -3.17 -11.58 18.74
CA ASP A 233 -2.85 -11.21 20.12
C ASP A 233 -3.11 -9.72 20.41
N HIS A 234 -3.00 -8.86 19.39
CA HIS A 234 -3.27 -7.41 19.49
C HIS A 234 -4.70 -7.02 19.14
N LEU A 235 -5.58 -7.95 18.76
CA LEU A 235 -7.00 -7.65 18.56
C LEU A 235 -7.76 -7.64 19.90
N ASN A 236 -8.72 -6.72 20.04
CA ASN A 236 -9.74 -6.80 21.08
C ASN A 236 -10.66 -8.02 20.86
N GLU A 237 -11.52 -8.33 21.83
CA GLU A 237 -12.37 -9.53 21.79
C GLU A 237 -13.20 -9.63 20.50
N ASP A 238 -13.84 -8.55 20.09
CA ASP A 238 -14.59 -8.42 18.82
C ASP A 238 -13.74 -7.82 17.69
N GLY A 239 -12.42 -7.99 17.76
CA GLY A 239 -11.49 -7.42 16.80
C GLY A 239 -11.52 -8.13 15.45
N VAL A 240 -11.31 -7.38 14.38
CA VAL A 240 -11.21 -7.87 13.00
C VAL A 240 -9.92 -7.40 12.35
N VAL A 241 -9.35 -8.23 11.49
CA VAL A 241 -8.26 -7.86 10.58
C VAL A 241 -8.71 -8.03 9.14
N ALA A 242 -8.26 -7.14 8.26
CA ALA A 242 -8.30 -7.39 6.82
C ALA A 242 -6.95 -7.08 6.18
N ILE A 243 -6.58 -7.87 5.18
CA ILE A 243 -5.42 -7.63 4.33
C ILE A 243 -5.87 -7.46 2.87
N ASN A 244 -5.38 -6.39 2.24
CA ASN A 244 -5.59 -6.13 0.82
C ASN A 244 -4.58 -6.94 -0.01
N ALA A 245 -5.08 -7.69 -1.00
CA ALA A 245 -4.25 -8.46 -1.91
C ALA A 245 -4.75 -8.37 -3.36
N GLY A 246 -3.80 -8.29 -4.30
CA GLY A 246 -4.08 -8.31 -5.72
C GLY A 246 -4.45 -9.71 -6.22
N ARG A 247 -5.32 -9.76 -7.21
CA ARG A 247 -5.75 -10.96 -7.93
C ARG A 247 -6.00 -10.64 -9.40
N THR A 248 -6.19 -11.68 -10.22
CA THR A 248 -6.81 -11.50 -11.55
C THR A 248 -8.29 -11.84 -11.48
N SER A 249 -9.00 -11.79 -12.61
CA SER A 249 -10.38 -12.29 -12.69
C SER A 249 -10.50 -13.82 -12.50
N THR A 250 -9.41 -14.57 -12.70
CA THR A 250 -9.41 -16.05 -12.71
C THR A 250 -8.42 -16.69 -11.75
N ASP A 251 -7.46 -15.94 -11.20
CA ASP A 251 -6.40 -16.44 -10.33
C ASP A 251 -6.48 -15.82 -8.93
N TYR A 252 -6.87 -16.64 -7.97
CA TYR A 252 -6.99 -16.30 -6.54
C TYR A 252 -5.87 -16.91 -5.70
N SER A 253 -4.79 -17.41 -6.31
CA SER A 253 -3.74 -18.16 -5.58
C SER A 253 -3.14 -17.38 -4.41
N LEU A 254 -2.95 -16.06 -4.55
CA LEU A 254 -2.47 -15.21 -3.45
C LEU A 254 -3.51 -15.08 -2.34
N ILE A 255 -4.78 -14.92 -2.70
CA ILE A 255 -5.91 -14.82 -1.76
C ILE A 255 -6.04 -16.13 -0.97
N GLU A 256 -5.97 -17.27 -1.65
CA GLU A 256 -6.01 -18.60 -1.05
C GLU A 256 -4.82 -18.85 -0.12
N ALA A 257 -3.60 -18.44 -0.52
CA ALA A 257 -2.41 -18.59 0.31
C ALA A 257 -2.46 -17.73 1.59
N LEU A 258 -2.88 -16.47 1.46
CA LEU A 258 -3.05 -15.58 2.62
C LEU A 258 -4.16 -16.09 3.54
N GLY A 259 -5.33 -16.39 2.97
CA GLY A 259 -6.48 -16.85 3.74
C GLY A 259 -6.25 -18.22 4.40
N GLY A 260 -5.56 -19.14 3.74
CA GLY A 260 -5.13 -20.40 4.35
C GLY A 260 -4.17 -20.21 5.52
N THR A 261 -3.27 -19.23 5.41
CA THR A 261 -2.38 -18.87 6.51
C THR A 261 -3.15 -18.23 7.67
N MET A 262 -4.13 -17.38 7.39
CA MET A 262 -5.01 -16.79 8.41
C MET A 262 -5.89 -17.86 9.09
N GLN A 263 -6.39 -18.85 8.36
CA GLN A 263 -7.15 -19.98 8.92
C GLN A 263 -6.37 -20.82 9.94
N ALA A 264 -5.03 -20.76 9.92
CA ALA A 264 -4.20 -21.42 10.93
C ALA A 264 -4.22 -20.72 12.30
N VAL A 265 -4.79 -19.51 12.39
CA VAL A 265 -4.83 -18.66 13.60
C VAL A 265 -6.27 -18.27 13.96
N PHE A 266 -7.07 -17.89 12.97
CA PHE A 266 -8.41 -17.34 13.15
C PHE A 266 -9.52 -18.38 12.95
N PRO A 267 -10.63 -18.31 13.71
CA PRO A 267 -11.75 -19.24 13.58
C PRO A 267 -12.50 -19.12 12.24
N ASN A 268 -12.61 -17.92 11.68
CA ASN A 268 -13.27 -17.68 10.39
C ASN A 268 -12.46 -16.72 9.54
N VAL A 269 -12.41 -17.01 8.24
CA VAL A 269 -11.79 -16.16 7.22
C VAL A 269 -12.77 -15.98 6.07
N TYR A 270 -13.05 -14.73 5.75
CA TYR A 270 -13.91 -14.33 4.64
C TYR A 270 -13.09 -13.65 3.56
N VAL A 271 -13.59 -13.67 2.34
CA VAL A 271 -13.04 -12.90 1.24
C VAL A 271 -14.14 -12.03 0.68
N MET A 272 -13.81 -10.76 0.45
CA MET A 272 -14.65 -9.80 -0.25
C MET A 272 -13.89 -9.35 -1.50
N ASP A 273 -14.50 -9.49 -2.67
CA ASP A 273 -13.95 -8.93 -3.91
C ASP A 273 -14.25 -7.43 -4.00
N MET A 274 -13.28 -6.68 -4.53
CA MET A 274 -13.47 -5.29 -4.89
C MET A 274 -13.88 -5.20 -6.35
N PRO A 275 -14.70 -4.19 -6.72
CA PRO A 275 -15.02 -3.95 -8.12
C PRO A 275 -13.74 -3.79 -8.93
N ASP A 276 -13.66 -4.50 -10.04
CA ASP A 276 -12.52 -4.43 -10.96
C ASP A 276 -12.68 -3.29 -11.99
N TYR A 277 -13.85 -2.63 -12.03
CA TYR A 277 -14.20 -1.55 -12.96
C TYR A 277 -13.85 -1.87 -14.43
N GLY A 278 -13.98 -3.14 -14.82
CA GLY A 278 -13.65 -3.62 -16.17
C GLY A 278 -12.17 -3.94 -16.41
N SER A 279 -11.33 -3.89 -15.37
CA SER A 279 -9.97 -4.39 -15.37
C SER A 279 -9.94 -5.92 -15.20
N SER A 280 -8.94 -6.57 -15.77
CA SER A 280 -8.66 -8.00 -15.49
C SER A 280 -7.79 -8.21 -14.26
N LEU A 281 -7.28 -7.13 -13.68
CA LEU A 281 -6.62 -7.07 -12.38
C LEU A 281 -7.58 -6.44 -11.37
N GLY A 282 -7.71 -7.06 -10.20
CA GLY A 282 -8.54 -6.55 -9.12
C GLY A 282 -7.91 -6.81 -7.76
N ASN A 283 -8.60 -6.37 -6.72
CA ASN A 283 -8.21 -6.60 -5.34
C ASN A 283 -9.28 -7.43 -4.61
N SER A 284 -8.85 -8.16 -3.60
CA SER A 284 -9.73 -8.78 -2.61
C SER A 284 -9.23 -8.42 -1.22
N LEU A 285 -10.16 -8.23 -0.28
CA LEU A 285 -9.86 -8.15 1.14
C LEU A 285 -10.01 -9.57 1.69
N VAL A 286 -8.95 -10.10 2.27
CA VAL A 286 -9.00 -11.32 3.09
C VAL A 286 -9.21 -10.87 4.53
N ILE A 287 -10.37 -11.22 5.09
CA ILE A 287 -10.89 -10.69 6.35
C ILE A 287 -10.93 -11.83 7.35
N ALA A 288 -10.43 -11.63 8.57
CA ALA A 288 -10.54 -12.61 9.64
C ALA A 288 -11.05 -11.98 10.94
N THR A 289 -11.93 -12.71 11.62
CA THR A 289 -12.56 -12.31 12.88
C THR A 289 -11.93 -13.06 14.04
N LYS A 290 -11.69 -12.39 15.17
CA LYS A 290 -11.10 -13.03 16.36
C LYS A 290 -12.03 -14.08 16.98
N GLN A 291 -13.33 -13.79 17.00
CA GLN A 291 -14.37 -14.71 17.47
C GLN A 291 -14.97 -15.54 16.33
N PRO A 292 -15.53 -16.72 16.63
CA PRO A 292 -16.37 -17.44 15.69
C PRO A 292 -17.55 -16.57 15.22
N THR A 293 -17.72 -16.46 13.90
CA THR A 293 -18.75 -15.65 13.24
C THR A 293 -19.40 -16.41 12.07
N ASN A 294 -20.39 -15.79 11.43
CA ASN A 294 -21.05 -16.32 10.25
C ASN A 294 -21.13 -15.25 9.16
N ILE A 295 -21.05 -15.65 7.89
CA ILE A 295 -21.11 -14.71 6.76
C ILE A 295 -22.40 -13.86 6.75
N ASP A 296 -23.53 -14.40 7.21
CA ASP A 296 -24.81 -13.67 7.30
C ASP A 296 -24.75 -12.50 8.29
N ASN A 297 -23.80 -12.51 9.22
CA ASN A 297 -23.60 -11.42 10.18
C ASN A 297 -23.37 -10.10 9.46
N PHE A 298 -22.60 -10.12 8.36
CA PHE A 298 -22.30 -8.94 7.57
C PHE A 298 -23.58 -8.24 7.13
N ALA A 299 -24.45 -8.95 6.40
CA ALA A 299 -25.72 -8.40 5.94
C ALA A 299 -26.61 -7.92 7.10
N ARG A 300 -26.68 -8.68 8.20
CA ARG A 300 -27.49 -8.32 9.39
C ARG A 300 -27.01 -7.04 10.07
N ASN A 301 -25.70 -6.79 10.08
CA ASN A 301 -25.10 -5.63 10.72
C ASN A 301 -25.09 -4.40 9.82
N VAL A 302 -24.88 -4.56 8.52
CA VAL A 302 -24.83 -3.40 7.60
C VAL A 302 -26.22 -2.91 7.18
N THR A 303 -27.23 -3.79 7.14
CA THR A 303 -28.61 -3.42 6.80
C THR A 303 -29.22 -2.35 7.71
N PRO A 304 -29.03 -2.35 9.04
CA PRO A 304 -29.57 -1.31 9.92
C PRO A 304 -28.73 -0.02 9.99
N LEU A 305 -27.60 0.09 9.29
CA LEU A 305 -26.75 1.28 9.33
C LEU A 305 -27.50 2.54 8.88
N GLN A 306 -27.30 3.62 9.64
CA GLN A 306 -27.94 4.91 9.41
C GLN A 306 -26.95 5.97 8.90
N ASN A 307 -25.65 5.79 9.14
CA ASN A 307 -24.63 6.67 8.60
C ASN A 307 -24.64 6.60 7.06
N PRO A 308 -24.83 7.75 6.36
CA PRO A 308 -25.01 7.75 4.91
C PRO A 308 -23.78 7.27 4.15
N LEU A 309 -22.57 7.57 4.63
CA LEU A 309 -21.34 7.13 3.98
C LEU A 309 -21.11 5.64 4.16
N LEU A 310 -21.34 5.11 5.37
CA LEU A 310 -21.28 3.66 5.58
C LEU A 310 -22.34 2.91 4.80
N ARG A 311 -23.54 3.48 4.62
CA ARG A 311 -24.58 2.89 3.77
C ARG A 311 -24.10 2.76 2.33
N VAL A 312 -23.45 3.79 1.77
CA VAL A 312 -22.87 3.73 0.42
C VAL A 312 -21.88 2.57 0.29
N VAL A 313 -20.94 2.45 1.23
CA VAL A 313 -19.95 1.36 1.21
C VAL A 313 -20.61 -0.01 1.43
N ALA A 314 -21.57 -0.10 2.35
CA ALA A 314 -22.33 -1.32 2.61
C ALA A 314 -23.10 -1.79 1.36
N ASP A 315 -23.82 -0.89 0.69
CA ASP A 315 -24.57 -1.20 -0.52
C ASP A 315 -23.63 -1.64 -1.65
N ARG A 316 -22.48 -0.97 -1.83
CA ARG A 316 -21.45 -1.41 -2.77
C ARG A 316 -20.97 -2.83 -2.42
N SER A 317 -20.64 -3.07 -1.16
CA SER A 317 -20.12 -4.36 -0.66
C SER A 317 -21.13 -5.50 -0.80
N LEU A 318 -22.42 -5.26 -0.55
CA LEU A 318 -23.48 -6.27 -0.73
C LEU A 318 -23.67 -6.68 -2.19
N ASN A 319 -23.22 -5.84 -3.14
CA ASN A 319 -23.22 -6.14 -4.57
C ASN A 319 -21.89 -6.72 -5.07
N THR A 320 -20.90 -6.92 -4.19
CA THR A 320 -19.69 -7.66 -4.54
C THR A 320 -19.78 -9.13 -4.10
N ARG A 321 -18.85 -9.94 -4.59
CA ARG A 321 -18.75 -11.34 -4.17
C ARG A 321 -18.13 -11.39 -2.78
N ILE A 322 -18.87 -11.91 -1.81
CA ILE A 322 -18.39 -12.20 -0.46
C ILE A 322 -18.62 -13.68 -0.15
N TRP A 323 -17.62 -14.37 0.39
CA TRP A 323 -17.74 -15.77 0.79
C TRP A 323 -16.84 -16.09 1.98
N GLU A 324 -17.19 -17.13 2.72
CA GLU A 324 -16.28 -17.75 3.68
C GLU A 324 -15.29 -18.65 2.93
N LEU A 325 -14.00 -18.44 3.16
CA LEU A 325 -12.96 -19.19 2.46
C LEU A 325 -13.02 -20.65 2.89
N PRO A 326 -13.09 -21.62 1.95
CA PRO A 326 -12.98 -23.03 2.29
C PRO A 326 -11.63 -23.33 2.95
N PRO A 327 -11.51 -24.39 3.77
CA PRO A 327 -10.24 -24.79 4.36
C PRO A 327 -9.16 -24.95 3.29
N GLN A 328 -8.02 -24.30 3.50
CA GLN A 328 -6.85 -24.41 2.64
C GLN A 328 -5.79 -25.28 3.31
N GLU A 329 -5.02 -26.03 2.51
CA GLU A 329 -3.93 -26.88 3.03
C GLU A 329 -2.62 -26.12 3.21
N PHE A 330 -2.52 -24.92 2.63
CA PHE A 330 -1.27 -24.19 2.50
C PHE A 330 -1.17 -23.05 3.52
N VAL A 331 -0.07 -23.06 4.28
CA VAL A 331 0.21 -22.10 5.36
C VAL A 331 1.63 -21.56 5.19
N PHE A 332 1.76 -20.24 5.08
CA PHE A 332 3.04 -19.55 5.13
C PHE A 332 3.54 -19.42 6.58
N THR A 333 4.84 -19.59 6.76
CA THR A 333 5.52 -19.43 8.05
C THR A 333 6.75 -18.55 7.88
N ASP A 334 7.30 -17.99 8.96
CA ASP A 334 8.54 -17.22 8.92
C ASP A 334 9.70 -17.98 8.27
N ASP A 335 9.78 -19.31 8.48
CA ASP A 335 10.79 -20.17 7.86
C ASP A 335 10.49 -20.50 6.38
N LYS A 336 9.22 -20.38 5.96
CA LYS A 336 8.77 -20.76 4.61
C LYS A 336 7.54 -19.96 4.18
N ALA A 337 7.80 -18.85 3.50
CA ALA A 337 6.78 -18.00 2.88
C ALA A 337 7.17 -17.63 1.44
N PRO A 338 7.01 -18.54 0.45
CA PRO A 338 7.36 -18.25 -0.96
C PRO A 338 6.34 -17.33 -1.64
N VAL A 339 6.00 -16.19 -1.01
CA VAL A 339 5.02 -15.23 -1.51
C VAL A 339 5.42 -14.66 -2.87
N GLU A 340 6.72 -14.37 -3.09
CA GLU A 340 7.17 -13.86 -4.38
C GLU A 340 6.98 -14.89 -5.48
N GLN A 341 7.14 -16.19 -5.19
CA GLN A 341 6.95 -17.26 -6.17
C GLN A 341 5.48 -17.40 -6.57
N VAL A 342 4.56 -17.25 -5.61
CA VAL A 342 3.11 -17.24 -5.89
C VAL A 342 2.76 -16.06 -6.79
N ILE A 343 3.29 -14.88 -6.47
CA ILE A 343 3.06 -13.66 -7.24
C ILE A 343 3.67 -13.75 -8.64
N HIS A 344 4.90 -14.24 -8.77
CA HIS A 344 5.56 -14.47 -10.07
C HIS A 344 4.75 -15.42 -10.94
N SER A 345 4.23 -16.50 -10.34
CA SER A 345 3.40 -17.47 -11.04
C SER A 345 2.09 -16.86 -11.53
N LEU A 346 1.44 -16.04 -10.69
CA LEU A 346 0.23 -15.30 -11.05
C LEU A 346 0.49 -14.34 -12.22
N ILE A 347 1.56 -13.54 -12.15
CA ILE A 347 1.95 -12.61 -13.23
C ILE A 347 2.23 -13.40 -14.52
N PHE A 348 2.97 -14.50 -14.42
CA PHE A 348 3.32 -15.32 -15.58
C PHE A 348 2.09 -15.94 -16.25
N ARG A 349 1.16 -16.49 -15.46
CA ARG A 349 -0.11 -17.04 -15.97
C ARG A 349 -0.97 -15.96 -16.62
N TYR A 350 -1.05 -14.79 -16.00
CA TYR A 350 -1.79 -13.65 -16.55
C TYR A 350 -1.23 -13.22 -17.91
N LEU A 351 0.10 -13.10 -18.05
CA LEU A 351 0.75 -12.72 -19.32
C LEU A 351 0.62 -13.78 -20.42
N LEU A 352 0.50 -15.06 -20.06
CA LEU A 352 0.34 -16.16 -21.02
C LEU A 352 -1.10 -16.40 -21.48
N GLY A 353 -2.04 -15.53 -21.09
CA GLY A 353 -3.43 -15.57 -21.56
C GLY A 353 -4.30 -16.46 -20.67
N GLY A 354 -4.50 -16.01 -19.43
CA GLY A 354 -5.30 -16.68 -18.41
C GLY A 354 -6.69 -17.13 -18.85
#